data_AF-A0A4Q5LWK5-F1
#
_entry.id   AF-A0A4Q5LWK5-F1
#
_cell.length_a   1.000
_cell.length_b   1.000
_cell.length_c   1.000
_cell.angle_alpha   90.00
_cell.angle_beta   90.00
_cell.angle_gamma   90.00
#
_symmetry.space_group_name_H-M   'P 1'
#
loop_
_entity.id
_entity.type
_entity.pdbx_description
1 polymer ?
#
loop_
_entity_poly.entity_id
_entity_poly.type
_entity_poly.pdbx_seq_one_letter_code
_entity_poly.pdbx_strand_id
1 'polypeptide(L)'
;MKKYDYIDYARGLSIFTIVIYHFLFTYPLPTYLSYARSFGGAGIHLFFFVSGFGLTLSKYVDYQTFIKRRLIKVLLPYYITITLIFLINLLTKVYEIDFVAFLSHILLFKMFDSEYITSYGAQFWFISTIVQFYLVFPLLLWFLKSEKYKLFIGLTLAISIGYSLFLSFVIPEGGDAYKRFFLQYLWEFALGMAVARTGKLDKLITAPIIYYMIIAIVCLAATGILAIKGGNIGKNLNDIFVFFAYTSLTIIFFRTMPLVNKFFLWVAKFSFSLYLTHMILWDYLGTKYGSSFFTPVTLSVLLIVTLIYSYYYDIVLNKITASVTNTQKEK
;
A
#
# COMPACT_ATOMS: atom_id res chain seq x y z
N MET A 1 18.50 -10.95 12.60
CA MET A 1 17.97 -9.61 12.26
C MET A 1 17.15 -9.12 13.43
N LYS A 2 17.36 -7.89 13.92
CA LYS A 2 16.51 -7.29 14.97
C LYS A 2 15.07 -7.27 14.47
N LYS A 3 14.14 -7.86 15.22
CA LYS A 3 12.71 -7.79 14.88
C LYS A 3 12.20 -6.41 15.28
N TYR A 4 11.64 -5.68 14.34
CA TYR A 4 11.08 -4.35 14.58
C TYR A 4 9.56 -4.47 14.69
N ASP A 5 9.06 -4.76 15.89
CA ASP A 5 7.62 -4.99 16.11
C ASP A 5 6.76 -3.82 15.62
N TYR A 6 7.24 -2.58 15.74
CA TYR A 6 6.55 -1.41 15.18
C TYR A 6 6.39 -1.49 13.65
N ILE A 7 7.38 -1.98 12.92
CA ILE A 7 7.32 -2.06 11.45
C ILE A 7 6.31 -3.11 11.00
N ASP A 8 6.25 -4.25 11.69
CA ASP A 8 5.23 -5.26 11.43
C ASP A 8 3.85 -4.74 11.85
N TYR A 9 3.72 -4.09 13.00
CA TYR A 9 2.49 -3.43 13.44
C TYR A 9 1.99 -2.40 12.41
N ALA A 10 2.86 -1.50 11.95
CA ALA A 10 2.53 -0.47 10.97
C ALA A 10 2.04 -1.09 9.66
N ARG A 11 2.68 -2.17 9.20
CA ARG A 11 2.23 -2.94 8.04
C ARG A 11 0.82 -3.52 8.23
N GLY A 12 0.59 -4.15 9.38
CA GLY A 12 -0.70 -4.76 9.72
C GLY A 12 -1.82 -3.74 9.85
N LEU A 13 -1.57 -2.63 10.55
CA LEU A 13 -2.52 -1.52 10.68
C LEU A 13 -2.84 -0.91 9.32
N SER A 14 -1.81 -0.58 8.52
CA SER A 14 -2.00 0.00 7.19
C SER A 14 -2.86 -0.85 6.28
N ILE A 15 -2.68 -2.18 6.23
CA ILE A 15 -3.51 -2.99 5.33
C ILE A 15 -4.93 -3.05 5.86
N PHE A 16 -5.08 -3.17 7.17
CA PHE A 16 -6.38 -3.25 7.79
C PHE A 16 -7.20 -1.99 7.52
N THR A 17 -6.64 -0.79 7.73
CA THR A 17 -7.37 0.47 7.46
C THR A 17 -7.69 0.66 5.97
N ILE A 18 -6.83 0.16 5.06
CA ILE A 18 -7.11 0.16 3.62
C ILE A 18 -8.31 -0.76 3.31
N VAL A 19 -8.40 -1.94 3.92
CA VAL A 19 -9.55 -2.83 3.75
C VAL A 19 -10.83 -2.16 4.25
N ILE A 20 -10.79 -1.56 5.45
CA ILE A 20 -11.93 -0.82 6.01
C ILE A 20 -12.33 0.35 5.09
N TYR A 21 -11.36 1.10 4.55
CA TYR A 21 -11.62 2.17 3.59
C TYR A 21 -12.40 1.68 2.37
N HIS A 22 -11.97 0.58 1.75
CA HIS A 22 -12.65 0.03 0.58
C HIS A 22 -14.04 -0.51 0.91
N PHE A 23 -14.19 -1.23 2.03
CA PHE A 23 -15.48 -1.81 2.43
C PHE A 23 -16.53 -0.75 2.73
N LEU A 24 -16.10 0.39 3.29
CA LEU A 24 -16.98 1.52 3.58
C LEU A 24 -17.12 2.49 2.41
N PHE A 25 -16.48 2.25 1.26
CA PHE A 25 -16.35 3.25 0.19
C PHE A 25 -17.71 3.71 -0.36
N THR A 26 -18.64 2.79 -0.56
CA THR A 26 -20.00 3.10 -1.04
C THR A 26 -21.02 3.24 0.09
N TYR A 27 -20.63 2.96 1.34
CA TYR A 27 -21.53 3.05 2.49
C TYR A 27 -21.83 4.52 2.83
N PRO A 28 -23.10 4.92 2.97
CA PRO A 28 -23.47 6.30 3.28
C PRO A 28 -23.06 6.63 4.71
N LEU A 29 -22.16 7.60 4.86
CA LEU A 29 -21.67 8.08 6.14
C LEU A 29 -21.89 9.60 6.27
N PRO A 30 -22.20 10.11 7.47
CA PRO A 30 -22.10 11.54 7.77
C PRO A 30 -20.74 12.10 7.36
N THR A 31 -20.69 13.38 6.96
CA THR A 31 -19.48 14.02 6.41
C THR A 31 -18.22 13.85 7.27
N TYR A 32 -18.34 13.92 8.59
CA TYR A 32 -17.18 13.75 9.48
C TYR A 32 -16.64 12.31 9.46
N LEU A 33 -17.52 11.30 9.35
CA LEU A 33 -17.11 9.90 9.21
C LEU A 33 -16.61 9.58 7.80
N SER A 34 -17.07 10.29 6.77
CA SER A 34 -16.57 10.10 5.41
C SER A 34 -15.11 10.57 5.27
N TYR A 35 -14.71 11.64 5.98
CA TYR A 35 -13.30 12.04 6.07
C TYR A 35 -12.44 11.00 6.81
N ALA A 36 -12.93 10.48 7.93
CA ALA A 36 -12.24 9.41 8.66
C ALA A 36 -12.09 8.14 7.82
N ARG A 37 -13.13 7.78 7.05
CA ARG A 37 -13.07 6.69 6.07
C ARG A 37 -11.98 6.94 5.04
N SER A 38 -12.00 8.09 4.35
CA SER A 38 -11.00 8.42 3.31
C SER A 38 -9.57 8.39 3.85
N PHE A 39 -9.38 8.79 5.10
CA PHE A 39 -8.09 8.70 5.78
C PHE A 39 -7.61 7.25 5.99
N GLY A 40 -8.51 6.26 6.01
CA GLY A 40 -8.12 4.83 6.05
C GLY A 40 -7.28 4.39 4.86
N GLY A 41 -7.50 5.00 3.67
CA GLY A 41 -6.69 4.78 2.47
C GLY A 41 -5.25 5.28 2.59
N ALA A 42 -4.97 6.19 3.53
CA ALA A 42 -3.64 6.76 3.78
C ALA A 42 -2.60 5.71 4.21
N GLY A 43 -3.04 4.53 4.66
CA GLY A 43 -2.17 3.41 5.02
C GLY A 43 -1.17 3.05 3.92
N ILE A 44 -1.47 3.36 2.66
CA ILE A 44 -0.60 3.09 1.50
C ILE A 44 0.72 3.87 1.57
N HIS A 45 0.71 5.11 2.04
CA HIS A 45 1.92 5.92 2.17
C HIS A 45 2.86 5.35 3.22
N LEU A 46 2.32 4.92 4.37
CA LEU A 46 3.11 4.23 5.38
C LEU A 46 3.59 2.86 4.89
N PHE A 47 2.84 2.19 4.00
CA PHE A 47 3.29 0.96 3.35
C PHE A 47 4.52 1.16 2.47
N PHE A 48 4.59 2.25 1.70
CA PHE A 48 5.79 2.57 0.92
C PHE A 48 7.00 2.81 1.83
N PHE A 49 6.83 3.57 2.91
CA PHE A 49 7.86 3.74 3.93
C PHE A 49 8.33 2.40 4.53
N VAL A 50 7.40 1.56 4.98
CA VAL A 50 7.71 0.24 5.54
C VAL A 50 8.41 -0.67 4.52
N SER A 51 8.04 -0.56 3.24
CA SER A 51 8.66 -1.31 2.15
C SER A 51 10.11 -0.89 1.91
N GLY A 52 10.38 0.42 1.83
CA GLY A 52 11.73 0.96 1.72
C GLY A 52 12.60 0.59 2.92
N PHE A 53 12.07 0.73 4.14
CA PHE A 53 12.74 0.33 5.38
C PHE A 53 13.13 -1.16 5.37
N GLY A 54 12.16 -2.04 5.08
CA GLY A 54 12.38 -3.48 5.07
C GLY A 54 13.33 -3.96 3.97
N LEU A 55 13.34 -3.30 2.82
CA LEU A 55 14.27 -3.59 1.73
C LEU A 55 15.70 -3.19 2.07
N THR A 56 15.92 -2.02 2.67
CA THR A 56 17.26 -1.56 3.06
C THR A 56 17.90 -2.45 4.12
N LEU A 57 17.11 -3.07 5.00
CA LEU A 57 17.61 -4.05 5.97
C LEU A 57 17.85 -5.44 5.38
N SER A 58 17.37 -5.71 4.17
CA SER A 58 17.57 -7.00 3.53
C SER A 58 18.97 -7.13 2.94
N LYS A 59 19.52 -8.35 2.93
CA LYS A 59 20.83 -8.61 2.34
C LYS A 59 20.75 -8.46 0.81
N TYR A 60 21.22 -7.32 0.30
CA TYR A 60 21.52 -7.14 -1.11
C TYR A 60 22.81 -7.88 -1.44
N VAL A 61 22.79 -8.74 -2.46
CA VAL A 61 23.95 -9.53 -2.89
C VAL A 61 24.40 -9.00 -4.25
N ASP A 62 23.57 -9.20 -5.25
CA ASP A 62 23.72 -8.70 -6.61
C ASP A 62 22.34 -8.35 -7.19
N TYR A 63 22.33 -7.62 -8.31
CA TYR A 63 21.11 -7.13 -8.94
C TYR A 63 20.18 -8.27 -9.40
N GLN A 64 20.73 -9.29 -10.07
CA GLN A 64 19.94 -10.37 -10.67
C GLN A 64 19.26 -11.20 -9.59
N THR A 65 20.00 -11.62 -8.56
CA THR A 65 19.47 -12.35 -7.42
C THR A 65 18.43 -11.52 -6.67
N PHE A 66 18.69 -10.22 -6.48
CA PHE A 66 17.75 -9.32 -5.80
C PHE A 66 16.42 -9.23 -6.56
N ILE A 67 16.44 -8.86 -7.84
CA ILE A 67 15.24 -8.71 -8.66
C ILE A 67 14.49 -10.03 -8.75
N LYS A 68 15.17 -11.14 -9.04
CA LYS A 68 14.54 -12.47 -9.12
C LYS A 68 13.79 -12.83 -7.84
N ARG A 69 14.42 -12.66 -6.67
CA ARG A 69 13.78 -12.97 -5.37
C ARG A 69 12.57 -12.08 -5.10
N ARG A 70 12.66 -10.79 -5.43
CA ARG A 70 11.58 -9.83 -5.17
C ARG A 70 10.40 -10.01 -6.11
N LEU A 71 10.67 -10.19 -7.41
CA LEU A 71 9.65 -10.46 -8.40
C LEU A 71 8.96 -11.78 -8.13
N ILE A 72 9.67 -12.87 -7.81
CA ILE A 72 9.01 -14.13 -7.44
C ILE A 72 8.15 -13.94 -6.20
N LYS A 73 8.65 -13.28 -5.16
CA LYS A 73 7.90 -13.08 -3.90
C LYS A 73 6.59 -12.29 -4.09
N VAL A 74 6.54 -11.36 -5.04
CA VAL A 74 5.38 -10.47 -5.24
C VAL A 74 4.53 -10.87 -6.44
N LEU A 75 5.15 -11.09 -7.60
CA LEU A 75 4.45 -11.39 -8.85
C LEU A 75 3.90 -12.80 -8.89
N LEU A 76 4.56 -13.81 -8.31
CA LEU A 76 4.01 -15.16 -8.35
C LEU A 76 2.66 -15.26 -7.61
N PRO A 77 2.54 -14.81 -6.34
CA PRO A 77 1.23 -14.81 -5.67
C PRO A 77 0.21 -13.90 -6.35
N TYR A 78 0.65 -12.75 -6.88
CA TYR A 78 -0.22 -11.85 -7.62
C TYR A 78 -0.76 -12.48 -8.91
N TYR A 79 0.08 -13.14 -9.71
CA TYR A 79 -0.31 -13.83 -10.94
C TYR A 79 -1.27 -14.98 -10.66
N ILE A 80 -1.00 -15.79 -9.64
CA ILE A 80 -1.94 -16.82 -9.17
C ILE A 80 -3.29 -16.17 -8.84
N THR A 81 -3.28 -15.08 -8.07
CA THR A 81 -4.50 -14.40 -7.65
C THR A 81 -5.28 -13.82 -8.82
N ILE A 82 -4.64 -13.04 -9.71
CA ILE A 82 -5.33 -12.40 -10.81
C ILE A 82 -5.85 -13.42 -11.83
N THR A 83 -5.13 -14.51 -12.06
CA THR A 83 -5.63 -15.62 -12.89
C THR A 83 -6.85 -16.28 -12.24
N LEU A 84 -6.84 -16.52 -10.92
CA LEU A 84 -8.03 -17.04 -10.23
C LEU A 84 -9.20 -16.07 -10.30
N ILE A 85 -8.97 -14.76 -10.10
CA ILE A 85 -10.01 -13.72 -10.24
C ILE A 85 -10.58 -13.74 -11.66
N PHE A 86 -9.73 -13.78 -12.69
CA PHE A 86 -10.17 -13.86 -14.08
C PHE A 86 -11.02 -15.10 -14.35
N LEU A 87 -10.55 -16.29 -13.93
CA LEU A 87 -11.29 -17.55 -14.12
C LEU A 87 -12.64 -17.57 -13.39
N ILE A 88 -12.69 -17.06 -12.16
CA ILE A 88 -13.95 -16.89 -11.42
C ILE A 88 -14.86 -15.91 -12.16
N ASN A 89 -14.30 -14.82 -12.68
CA ASN A 89 -15.05 -13.80 -13.40
C ASN A 89 -15.71 -14.32 -14.68
N LEU A 90 -15.11 -15.30 -15.37
CA LEU A 90 -15.75 -15.96 -16.51
C LEU A 90 -17.11 -16.60 -16.14
N LEU A 91 -17.26 -17.02 -14.89
CA LEU A 91 -18.49 -17.65 -14.37
C LEU A 91 -19.42 -16.62 -13.73
N THR A 92 -18.88 -15.67 -12.96
CA THR A 92 -19.67 -14.76 -12.12
C THR A 92 -20.01 -13.44 -12.80
N LYS A 93 -19.25 -13.03 -13.82
CA LYS A 93 -19.42 -11.76 -14.56
C LYS A 93 -19.50 -10.53 -13.62
N VAL A 94 -18.59 -10.49 -12.63
CA VAL A 94 -18.49 -9.38 -11.67
C VAL A 94 -17.85 -8.16 -12.31
N TYR A 95 -16.84 -8.39 -13.13
CA TYR A 95 -16.16 -7.43 -13.98
C TYR A 95 -16.47 -7.74 -15.44
N GLU A 96 -16.27 -6.77 -16.32
CA GLU A 96 -16.29 -7.00 -17.76
C GLU A 96 -15.26 -8.07 -18.16
N ILE A 97 -15.67 -9.00 -19.02
CA ILE A 97 -14.79 -10.06 -19.51
C ILE A 97 -13.94 -9.46 -20.63
N ASP A 98 -12.73 -9.06 -20.28
CA ASP A 98 -11.74 -8.56 -21.23
C ASP A 98 -10.39 -9.27 -21.03
N PHE A 99 -9.96 -9.96 -22.08
CA PHE A 99 -8.68 -10.68 -22.10
C PHE A 99 -7.49 -9.71 -22.19
N VAL A 100 -7.67 -8.53 -22.80
CA VAL A 100 -6.64 -7.48 -22.86
C VAL A 100 -6.44 -6.90 -21.46
N ALA A 101 -7.52 -6.59 -20.73
CA ALA A 101 -7.45 -6.25 -19.32
C ALA A 101 -6.72 -7.34 -18.51
N PHE A 102 -7.01 -8.63 -18.69
CA PHE A 102 -6.27 -9.68 -17.99
C PHE A 102 -4.77 -9.66 -18.34
N LEU A 103 -4.43 -9.55 -19.63
CA LEU A 103 -3.05 -9.48 -20.10
C LEU A 103 -2.33 -8.24 -19.58
N SER A 104 -3.04 -7.12 -19.40
CA SER A 104 -2.50 -5.88 -18.83
C SER A 104 -2.03 -6.06 -17.38
N HIS A 105 -2.60 -7.00 -16.64
CA HIS A 105 -2.15 -7.38 -15.31
C HIS A 105 -0.93 -8.30 -15.37
N ILE A 106 -0.90 -9.26 -16.30
CA ILE A 106 0.21 -10.22 -16.46
C ILE A 106 1.48 -9.53 -16.98
N LEU A 107 1.32 -8.61 -17.93
CA LEU A 107 2.43 -7.83 -18.51
C LEU A 107 2.67 -6.50 -17.79
N LEU A 108 1.86 -6.18 -16.77
CA LEU A 108 1.91 -4.98 -15.94
C LEU A 108 1.72 -3.64 -16.68
N PHE A 109 1.36 -3.64 -17.98
CA PHE A 109 1.17 -2.40 -18.74
C PHE A 109 -0.06 -1.60 -18.33
N LYS A 110 -0.99 -2.18 -17.55
CA LYS A 110 -2.13 -1.46 -16.96
C LYS A 110 -1.73 -0.19 -16.19
N MET A 111 -0.48 -0.09 -15.75
CA MET A 111 0.05 1.06 -15.04
C MET A 111 0.20 2.32 -15.90
N PHE A 112 0.03 2.18 -17.22
CA PHE A 112 0.10 3.27 -18.19
C PHE A 112 -1.23 3.55 -18.88
N ASP A 113 -2.28 2.80 -18.51
CA ASP A 113 -3.58 2.87 -19.15
C ASP A 113 -4.68 3.05 -18.10
N SER A 114 -5.44 4.14 -18.23
CA SER A 114 -6.50 4.45 -17.27
C SER A 114 -7.72 3.55 -17.42
N GLU A 115 -7.89 2.87 -18.56
CA GLU A 115 -8.94 1.88 -18.77
C GLU A 115 -8.67 0.63 -17.91
N TYR A 116 -7.42 0.16 -17.90
CA TYR A 116 -7.06 -1.11 -17.28
C TYR A 116 -6.59 -1.00 -15.83
N ILE A 117 -6.18 0.18 -15.36
CA ILE A 117 -5.55 0.36 -14.04
C ILE A 117 -6.43 -0.13 -12.88
N THR A 118 -7.76 -0.07 -13.01
CA THR A 118 -8.74 -0.54 -12.03
C THR A 118 -9.45 -1.82 -12.42
N SER A 119 -9.13 -2.43 -13.56
CA SER A 119 -9.74 -3.69 -13.99
C SER A 119 -9.46 -4.80 -12.97
N TYR A 120 -10.44 -5.69 -12.77
CA TYR A 120 -10.36 -6.81 -11.82
C TYR A 120 -10.05 -6.45 -10.35
N GLY A 121 -10.11 -5.17 -9.98
CA GLY A 121 -9.86 -4.69 -8.63
C GLY A 121 -8.97 -3.44 -8.60
N ALA A 122 -9.54 -2.33 -8.11
CA ALA A 122 -8.84 -1.04 -8.04
C ALA A 122 -7.56 -1.08 -7.20
N GLN A 123 -7.46 -1.94 -6.20
CA GLN A 123 -6.30 -2.06 -5.32
C GLN A 123 -5.01 -2.48 -6.05
N PHE A 124 -5.09 -3.16 -7.20
CA PHE A 124 -3.94 -3.79 -7.86
C PHE A 124 -2.93 -2.84 -8.50
N TRP A 125 -3.21 -1.53 -8.52
CA TRP A 125 -2.21 -0.57 -8.98
C TRP A 125 -0.92 -0.59 -8.15
N PHE A 126 -1.01 -0.85 -6.85
CA PHE A 126 0.15 -0.87 -5.95
C PHE A 126 1.20 -1.92 -6.35
N ILE A 127 0.79 -3.06 -6.94
CA ILE A 127 1.72 -4.07 -7.47
C ILE A 127 2.63 -3.48 -8.55
N SER A 128 2.06 -2.70 -9.46
CA SER A 128 2.83 -2.05 -10.52
C SER A 128 3.85 -1.06 -9.93
N THR A 129 3.42 -0.25 -8.96
CA THR A 129 4.27 0.74 -8.28
C THR A 129 5.41 0.08 -7.49
N ILE A 130 5.13 -1.00 -6.75
CA ILE A 130 6.16 -1.66 -5.95
C ILE A 130 7.19 -2.40 -6.81
N VAL A 131 6.79 -2.92 -7.98
CA VAL A 131 7.72 -3.49 -8.96
C VAL A 131 8.66 -2.42 -9.51
N GLN A 132 8.15 -1.23 -9.84
CA GLN A 132 9.00 -0.10 -10.24
C GLN A 132 10.02 0.26 -9.15
N PHE A 133 9.60 0.28 -7.88
CA PHE A 133 10.51 0.46 -6.75
C PHE A 133 11.62 -0.59 -6.70
N TYR A 134 11.32 -1.85 -6.99
CA TYR A 134 12.35 -2.90 -7.02
C TYR A 134 13.36 -2.65 -8.14
N LEU A 135 12.93 -2.17 -9.31
CA LEU A 135 13.83 -1.84 -10.41
C LEU A 135 14.77 -0.68 -10.06
N VAL A 136 14.26 0.37 -9.41
CA VAL A 136 15.08 1.56 -9.06
C VAL A 136 15.83 1.39 -7.73
N PHE A 137 15.46 0.43 -6.88
CA PHE A 137 16.03 0.27 -5.53
C PHE A 137 17.57 0.18 -5.51
N PRO A 138 18.25 -0.56 -6.41
CA PRO A 138 19.71 -0.63 -6.42
C PRO A 138 20.38 0.72 -6.67
N LEU A 139 19.79 1.54 -7.55
CA LEU A 139 20.25 2.91 -7.79
C LEU A 139 20.03 3.78 -6.54
N LEU A 140 18.85 3.70 -5.91
CA LEU A 140 18.56 4.41 -4.66
C LEU A 140 19.52 4.00 -3.54
N LEU A 141 19.83 2.71 -3.43
CA LEU A 141 20.76 2.17 -2.44
C LEU A 141 22.19 2.68 -2.67
N TRP A 142 22.61 2.79 -3.93
CA TRP A 142 23.91 3.37 -4.30
C TRP A 142 24.03 4.86 -3.91
N PHE A 143 22.96 5.64 -4.09
CA PHE A 143 22.91 7.03 -3.65
C PHE A 143 22.79 7.19 -2.12
N LEU A 144 22.19 6.21 -1.43
CA LEU A 144 21.96 6.25 0.01
C LEU A 144 23.24 6.03 0.84
N LYS A 145 23.98 7.12 1.01
CA LYS A 145 25.11 7.20 1.96
C LYS A 145 24.64 7.67 3.34
N SER A 146 25.15 7.05 4.40
CA SER A 146 24.73 7.28 5.79
C SER A 146 24.86 8.73 6.25
N GLU A 147 25.90 9.42 5.78
CA GLU A 147 26.23 10.80 6.10
C GLU A 147 25.45 11.81 5.23
N LYS A 148 24.94 11.37 4.07
CA LYS A 148 24.17 12.20 3.12
C LYS A 148 22.68 11.88 3.11
N TYR A 149 22.16 11.14 4.10
CA TYR A 149 20.74 10.74 4.14
C TYR A 149 19.76 11.92 4.06
N LYS A 150 20.11 13.09 4.63
CA LYS A 150 19.26 14.30 4.53
C LYS A 150 19.15 14.81 3.10
N LEU A 151 20.27 14.86 2.38
CA LEU A 151 20.29 15.24 0.96
C LEU A 151 19.51 14.23 0.13
N PHE A 152 19.69 12.93 0.39
CA PHE A 152 18.94 11.86 -0.27
C PHE A 152 17.42 12.05 -0.10
N ILE A 153 16.94 12.22 1.14
CA ILE A 153 15.52 12.48 1.41
C ILE A 153 15.05 13.75 0.68
N GLY A 154 15.82 14.84 0.78
CA GLY A 154 15.48 16.12 0.15
C GLY A 154 15.35 16.03 -1.37
N LEU A 155 16.28 15.32 -2.03
CA LEU A 155 16.23 15.10 -3.48
C LEU A 155 15.02 14.24 -3.88
N THR A 156 14.76 13.14 -3.17
CA THR A 156 13.60 12.29 -3.48
C THR A 156 12.28 13.01 -3.24
N LEU A 157 12.19 13.85 -2.21
CA LEU A 157 11.03 14.71 -1.96
C LEU A 157 10.85 15.76 -3.06
N ALA A 158 11.93 16.41 -3.51
CA ALA A 158 11.87 17.36 -4.60
C ALA A 158 11.40 16.71 -5.91
N ILE A 159 11.85 15.48 -6.20
CA ILE A 159 11.39 14.71 -7.36
C ILE A 159 9.89 14.38 -7.24
N SER A 160 9.43 13.90 -6.08
CA SER A 160 8.01 13.59 -5.88
C SER A 160 7.12 14.83 -5.99
N ILE A 161 7.50 15.94 -5.36
CA ILE A 161 6.78 17.22 -5.49
C ILE A 161 6.79 17.70 -6.95
N GLY A 162 7.95 17.64 -7.61
CA GLY A 162 8.06 18.02 -9.02
C GLY A 162 7.15 17.19 -9.91
N TYR A 163 7.05 15.89 -9.65
CA TYR A 163 6.14 15.00 -10.36
C TYR A 163 4.66 15.32 -10.06
N SER A 164 4.29 15.55 -8.80
CA SER A 164 2.93 15.95 -8.42
C SER A 164 2.51 17.28 -9.08
N LEU A 165 3.43 18.26 -9.15
CA LEU A 165 3.19 19.53 -9.83
C LEU A 165 3.08 19.33 -11.34
N PHE A 166 3.96 18.53 -11.94
CA PHE A 166 3.86 18.17 -13.35
C PHE A 166 2.50 17.58 -13.70
N LEU A 167 2.01 16.59 -12.92
CA LEU A 167 0.66 16.04 -13.10
C LEU A 167 -0.42 17.11 -12.95
N SER A 168 -0.26 18.00 -11.96
CA SER A 168 -1.26 19.04 -11.67
C SER A 168 -1.41 20.07 -12.79
N PHE A 169 -0.31 20.41 -13.48
CA PHE A 169 -0.28 21.46 -14.52
C PHE A 169 -0.38 20.92 -15.94
N VAL A 170 0.17 19.74 -16.22
CA VAL A 170 0.29 19.18 -17.59
C VAL A 170 -0.79 18.14 -17.87
N ILE A 171 -1.22 17.39 -16.85
CA ILE A 171 -2.18 16.28 -17.00
C ILE A 171 -3.34 16.41 -15.97
N PRO A 172 -4.10 17.53 -15.99
CA PRO A 172 -5.09 17.80 -14.96
C PRO A 172 -6.34 16.90 -15.02
N GLU A 173 -6.75 16.46 -16.22
CA GLU A 173 -8.07 15.83 -16.44
C GLU A 173 -8.04 14.35 -16.87
N GLY A 174 -6.87 13.73 -17.05
CA GLY A 174 -6.80 12.33 -17.45
C GLY A 174 -5.45 11.69 -17.11
N GLY A 175 -5.38 10.84 -16.09
CA GLY A 175 -4.10 10.28 -15.70
C GLY A 175 -4.09 9.50 -14.41
N ASP A 176 -5.19 8.82 -14.09
CA ASP A 176 -5.29 8.04 -12.86
C ASP A 176 -4.23 6.94 -12.80
N ALA A 177 -3.80 6.42 -13.96
CA ALA A 177 -2.64 5.55 -14.06
C ALA A 177 -1.32 6.28 -13.68
N TYR A 178 -1.10 7.49 -14.19
CA TYR A 178 0.10 8.29 -13.90
C TYR A 178 0.20 8.75 -12.44
N LYS A 179 -0.93 9.06 -11.79
CA LYS A 179 -0.94 9.38 -10.34
C LYS A 179 -0.42 8.23 -9.47
N ARG A 180 -0.48 6.99 -9.97
CA ARG A 180 -0.03 5.77 -9.29
C ARG A 180 1.42 5.40 -9.62
N PHE A 181 2.11 6.22 -10.42
CA PHE A 181 3.50 6.01 -10.78
C PHE A 181 4.43 6.19 -9.57
N PHE A 182 5.54 5.45 -9.51
CA PHE A 182 6.40 5.39 -8.32
C PHE A 182 7.01 6.74 -7.92
N LEU A 183 7.18 7.68 -8.86
CA LEU A 183 7.76 8.99 -8.58
C LEU A 183 6.92 9.79 -7.58
N GLN A 184 5.59 9.63 -7.60
CA GLN A 184 4.69 10.25 -6.63
C GLN A 184 5.05 9.81 -5.20
N TYR A 185 5.43 8.54 -5.02
CA TYR A 185 5.65 7.91 -3.72
C TYR A 185 7.15 7.71 -3.37
N LEU A 186 8.04 8.28 -4.18
CA LEU A 186 9.47 8.02 -4.10
C LEU A 186 10.04 8.46 -2.76
N TRP A 187 9.57 9.60 -2.26
CA TRP A 187 10.03 10.19 -1.02
C TRP A 187 9.64 9.38 0.23
N GLU A 188 8.44 8.77 0.30
CA GLU A 188 8.04 7.92 1.44
C GLU A 188 8.91 6.68 1.49
N PHE A 189 9.11 6.04 0.33
CA PHE A 189 9.95 4.85 0.21
C PHE A 189 11.41 5.17 0.59
N ALA A 190 11.96 6.26 0.06
CA ALA A 190 13.30 6.76 0.37
C ALA A 190 13.48 7.13 1.85
N LEU A 191 12.47 7.75 2.47
CA LEU A 191 12.46 8.06 3.89
C LEU A 191 12.56 6.77 4.73
N GLY A 192 11.84 5.72 4.34
CA GLY A 192 11.96 4.38 4.93
C GLY A 192 13.38 3.84 4.84
N MET A 193 13.99 3.91 3.66
CA MET A 193 15.37 3.48 3.45
C MET A 193 16.35 4.26 4.33
N ALA A 194 16.21 5.58 4.43
CA ALA A 194 17.07 6.44 5.23
C ALA A 194 16.94 6.16 6.73
N VAL A 195 15.73 5.93 7.24
CA VAL A 195 15.50 5.56 8.64
C VAL A 195 16.13 4.21 8.97
N ALA A 196 16.04 3.23 8.06
CA ALA A 196 16.72 1.94 8.20
C ALA A 196 18.25 2.11 8.24
N ARG A 197 18.81 2.86 7.29
CA ARG A 197 20.26 3.09 7.15
C ARG A 197 20.87 3.82 8.35
N THR A 198 20.13 4.77 8.91
CA THR A 198 20.60 5.58 10.05
C THR A 198 20.34 4.95 11.41
N GLY A 199 19.57 3.85 11.48
CA GLY A 199 19.21 3.19 12.74
C GLY A 199 18.33 4.06 13.65
N LYS A 200 17.68 5.10 13.12
CA LYS A 200 16.94 6.10 13.92
C LYS A 200 15.52 5.67 14.32
N LEU A 201 15.08 4.49 13.89
CA LEU A 201 13.71 4.03 14.12
C LEU A 201 13.33 4.03 15.60
N ASP A 202 14.18 3.47 16.47
CA ASP A 202 13.90 3.39 17.91
C ASP A 202 13.73 4.81 18.50
N LYS A 203 14.62 5.75 18.14
CA LYS A 203 14.54 7.15 18.57
C LYS A 203 13.25 7.84 18.12
N LEU A 204 12.78 7.54 16.92
CA LEU A 204 11.50 8.07 16.44
C LEU A 204 10.37 7.51 17.31
N ILE A 205 10.21 6.19 17.38
CA ILE A 205 9.08 5.58 18.08
C ILE A 205 9.02 5.98 19.56
N THR A 206 10.16 6.15 20.23
CA THR A 206 10.22 6.51 21.66
C THR A 206 10.14 8.02 21.94
N ALA A 207 10.14 8.88 20.93
CA ALA A 207 10.04 10.34 21.12
C ALA A 207 8.74 10.71 21.88
N PRO A 208 8.70 11.84 22.61
CA PRO A 208 7.51 12.27 23.36
C PRO A 208 6.21 12.21 22.54
N ILE A 209 5.17 11.59 23.11
CA ILE A 209 3.87 11.39 22.44
C ILE A 209 3.24 12.70 21.95
N ILE A 210 3.49 13.80 22.69
CA ILE A 210 2.97 15.13 22.39
C ILE A 210 3.48 15.65 21.03
N TYR A 211 4.69 15.29 20.60
CA TYR A 211 5.19 15.66 19.27
C TYR A 211 4.33 15.03 18.19
N TYR A 212 3.95 13.76 18.34
CA TYR A 212 3.08 13.06 17.41
C TYR A 212 1.65 13.57 17.44
N MET A 213 1.14 13.97 18.61
CA MET A 213 -0.18 14.61 18.70
C MET A 213 -0.20 15.94 17.94
N ILE A 214 0.81 16.79 18.13
CA ILE A 214 0.92 18.08 17.43
C ILE A 214 1.04 17.85 15.92
N ILE A 215 1.93 16.94 15.48
CA ILE A 215 2.10 16.62 14.05
C ILE A 215 0.77 16.11 13.47
N ALA A 216 0.08 15.18 14.15
CA ALA A 216 -1.19 14.66 13.69
C ALA A 216 -2.24 15.78 13.51
N ILE A 217 -2.41 16.65 14.52
CA ILE A 217 -3.38 17.76 14.45
C ILE A 217 -3.03 18.72 13.32
N VAL A 218 -1.78 19.17 13.22
CA VAL A 218 -1.34 20.13 12.20
C VAL A 218 -1.48 19.54 10.79
N CYS A 219 -1.05 18.31 10.58
CA CYS A 219 -1.12 17.67 9.28
C CYS A 219 -2.55 17.30 8.86
N LEU A 220 -3.42 16.90 9.79
CA LEU A 220 -4.85 16.69 9.50
C LEU A 220 -5.54 18.02 9.14
N ALA A 221 -5.23 19.10 9.86
CA ALA A 221 -5.75 20.42 9.52
C ALA A 221 -5.28 20.89 8.13
N ALA A 222 -3.98 20.75 7.84
CA ALA A 222 -3.43 21.06 6.52
C ALA A 222 -4.08 20.23 5.42
N THR A 223 -4.32 18.94 5.67
CA THR A 223 -5.02 18.04 4.75
C THR A 223 -6.44 18.54 4.44
N GLY A 224 -7.21 18.89 5.47
CA GLY A 224 -8.56 19.43 5.29
C GLY A 224 -8.56 20.75 4.53
N ILE A 225 -7.63 21.66 4.83
CA ILE A 225 -7.49 22.95 4.13
C ILE A 225 -7.16 22.74 2.64
N LEU A 226 -6.20 21.88 2.32
CA LEU A 226 -5.82 21.59 0.94
C LEU A 226 -6.94 20.89 0.16
N ALA A 227 -7.70 19.99 0.82
CA ALA A 227 -8.86 19.34 0.20
C ALA A 227 -9.96 20.34 -0.17
N ILE A 228 -10.19 21.37 0.65
CA ILE A 228 -11.25 22.38 0.44
C ILE A 228 -10.79 23.49 -0.50
N LYS A 229 -9.56 24.02 -0.32
CA LYS A 229 -9.08 25.24 -0.99
C LYS A 229 -8.01 25.01 -2.06
N GLY A 230 -7.36 23.85 -2.06
CA GLY A 230 -6.15 23.64 -2.84
C GLY A 230 -6.37 23.20 -4.30
N GLY A 231 -7.60 22.94 -4.72
CA GLY A 231 -7.89 22.48 -6.08
C GLY A 231 -7.12 21.20 -6.45
N ASN A 232 -6.69 21.07 -7.71
CA ASN A 232 -5.94 19.89 -8.17
C ASN A 232 -4.54 19.80 -7.53
N ILE A 233 -3.86 20.93 -7.39
CA ILE A 233 -2.51 21.02 -6.79
C ILE A 233 -2.56 20.56 -5.33
N GLY A 234 -3.53 21.07 -4.56
CA GLY A 234 -3.73 20.68 -3.18
C GLY A 234 -4.04 19.22 -3.02
N LYS A 235 -4.87 18.63 -3.90
CA LYS A 235 -5.14 17.18 -3.89
C LYS A 235 -3.87 16.34 -4.08
N ASN A 236 -3.00 16.71 -5.02
CA ASN A 236 -1.79 15.95 -5.32
C ASN A 236 -0.64 16.16 -4.31
N LEU A 237 -0.61 17.30 -3.61
CA LEU A 237 0.38 17.58 -2.56
C LEU A 237 -0.07 17.15 -1.16
N ASN A 238 -1.35 16.83 -1.00
CA ASN A 238 -1.95 16.43 0.27
C ASN A 238 -1.29 15.17 0.87
N ASP A 239 -0.81 14.27 0.02
CA ASP A 239 -0.16 13.00 0.38
C ASP A 239 0.94 13.16 1.45
N ILE A 240 1.69 14.27 1.39
CA ILE A 240 2.75 14.58 2.35
C ILE A 240 2.18 14.74 3.77
N PHE A 241 1.14 15.55 3.91
CA PHE A 241 0.51 15.80 5.21
C PHE A 241 -0.21 14.55 5.70
N VAL A 242 -0.90 13.85 4.80
CA VAL A 242 -1.58 12.59 5.09
C VAL A 242 -0.59 11.55 5.63
N PHE A 243 0.59 11.39 5.02
CA PHE A 243 1.62 10.48 5.52
C PHE A 243 2.06 10.81 6.95
N PHE A 244 2.35 12.08 7.25
CA PHE A 244 2.81 12.48 8.58
C PHE A 244 1.71 12.34 9.64
N ALA A 245 0.47 12.69 9.29
CA ALA A 245 -0.69 12.47 10.15
C ALA A 245 -0.87 10.99 10.46
N TYR A 246 -0.90 10.15 9.42
CA TYR A 246 -1.17 8.72 9.55
C TYR A 246 -0.05 8.00 10.32
N THR A 247 1.21 8.34 10.04
CA THR A 247 2.37 7.79 10.75
C THR A 247 2.35 8.20 12.22
N SER A 248 2.02 9.45 12.53
CA SER A 248 1.94 9.93 13.91
C SER A 248 0.86 9.21 14.71
N LEU A 249 -0.33 9.04 14.13
CA LEU A 249 -1.42 8.27 14.75
C LEU A 249 -1.04 6.80 14.93
N THR A 250 -0.34 6.21 13.94
CA THR A 250 0.17 4.83 14.04
C THR A 250 1.13 4.67 15.23
N ILE A 251 2.06 5.61 15.44
CA ILE A 251 2.98 5.59 16.59
C ILE A 251 2.22 5.77 17.91
N ILE A 252 1.23 6.67 17.95
CA ILE A 252 0.40 6.88 19.14
C ILE A 252 -0.33 5.59 19.51
N PHE A 253 -1.07 4.99 18.57
CA PHE A 253 -1.82 3.76 18.81
C PHE A 253 -0.92 2.59 19.20
N PHE A 254 0.25 2.45 18.56
CA PHE A 254 1.22 1.44 18.93
C PHE A 254 1.64 1.54 20.40
N ARG A 255 1.73 2.75 20.95
CA ARG A 255 2.18 2.97 22.33
C ARG A 255 1.05 2.93 23.36
N THR A 256 -0.15 3.34 22.98
CA THR A 256 -1.28 3.47 23.90
C THR A 256 -2.21 2.27 23.89
N MET A 257 -2.17 1.42 22.86
CA MET A 257 -3.09 0.29 22.69
C MET A 257 -2.38 -1.07 22.56
N PRO A 258 -1.52 -1.48 23.53
CA PRO A 258 -0.69 -2.68 23.41
C PRO A 258 -1.48 -3.99 23.27
N LEU A 259 -2.71 -4.05 23.78
CA LEU A 259 -3.59 -5.20 23.58
C LEU A 259 -4.01 -5.35 22.12
N VAL A 260 -4.30 -4.22 21.46
CA VAL A 260 -4.69 -4.18 20.04
C VAL A 260 -3.48 -4.44 19.13
N ASN A 261 -2.26 -4.12 19.57
CA ASN A 261 -1.04 -4.42 18.81
C ASN A 261 -0.93 -5.90 18.44
N LYS A 262 -1.35 -6.82 19.32
CA LYS A 262 -1.33 -8.26 19.04
C LYS A 262 -2.15 -8.62 17.81
N PHE A 263 -3.31 -7.98 17.64
CA PHE A 263 -4.15 -8.16 16.46
C PHE A 263 -3.45 -7.68 15.20
N PHE A 264 -2.91 -6.47 15.19
CA PHE A 264 -2.23 -5.95 13.99
C PHE A 264 -0.93 -6.68 13.66
N LEU A 265 -0.20 -7.17 14.67
CA LEU A 265 0.94 -8.07 14.48
C LEU A 265 0.53 -9.43 13.89
N TRP A 266 -0.69 -9.90 14.18
CA TRP A 266 -1.26 -11.09 13.54
C TRP A 266 -1.65 -10.80 12.08
N VAL A 267 -2.36 -9.70 11.82
CA VAL A 267 -2.72 -9.24 10.45
C VAL A 267 -1.47 -9.06 9.59
N ALA A 268 -0.38 -8.54 10.15
CA ALA A 268 0.89 -8.31 9.45
C ALA A 268 1.50 -9.57 8.85
N LYS A 269 1.19 -10.77 9.39
CA LYS A 269 1.74 -12.04 8.91
C LYS A 269 1.23 -12.42 7.51
N PHE A 270 -0.02 -12.07 7.20
CA PHE A 270 -0.68 -12.38 5.93
C PHE A 270 -1.12 -11.11 5.19
N SER A 271 -0.52 -9.96 5.50
CA SER A 271 -0.92 -8.65 4.97
C SER A 271 -0.92 -8.59 3.43
N PHE A 272 -0.01 -9.32 2.79
CA PHE A 272 0.05 -9.36 1.33
C PHE A 272 -1.11 -10.16 0.74
N SER A 273 -1.42 -11.32 1.30
CA SER A 273 -2.58 -12.14 0.90
C SER A 273 -3.90 -11.41 1.17
N LEU A 274 -4.00 -10.65 2.27
CA LEU A 274 -5.14 -9.77 2.55
C LEU A 274 -5.27 -8.66 1.49
N TYR A 275 -4.16 -8.01 1.14
CA TYR A 275 -4.13 -7.04 0.04
C TYR A 275 -4.62 -7.64 -1.28
N LEU A 276 -4.19 -8.86 -1.63
CA LEU A 276 -4.56 -9.50 -2.89
C LEU A 276 -6.04 -9.85 -2.99
N THR A 277 -6.70 -10.13 -1.86
CA THR A 277 -8.01 -10.80 -1.86
C THR A 277 -9.18 -10.00 -1.31
N HIS A 278 -8.94 -8.89 -0.60
CA HIS A 278 -10.03 -8.22 0.12
C HIS A 278 -11.18 -7.72 -0.77
N MET A 279 -10.90 -7.32 -2.02
CA MET A 279 -11.92 -6.74 -2.90
C MET A 279 -12.83 -7.75 -3.60
N ILE A 280 -12.35 -8.96 -3.96
CA ILE A 280 -13.13 -9.87 -4.83
C ILE A 280 -14.49 -10.23 -4.24
N LEU A 281 -14.56 -10.50 -2.93
CA LEU A 281 -15.82 -10.85 -2.29
C LEU A 281 -16.74 -9.63 -2.13
N TRP A 282 -16.16 -8.45 -1.87
CA TRP A 282 -16.91 -7.21 -1.81
C TRP A 282 -17.51 -6.88 -3.19
N ASP A 283 -16.71 -6.93 -4.26
CA ASP A 283 -17.17 -6.68 -5.63
C ASP A 283 -18.25 -7.69 -6.06
N TYR A 284 -18.05 -8.98 -5.76
CA TYR A 284 -19.05 -10.02 -6.07
C TYR A 284 -20.39 -9.77 -5.37
N LEU A 285 -20.37 -9.50 -4.06
CA LEU A 285 -21.59 -9.26 -3.28
C LEU A 285 -22.28 -7.96 -3.74
N GLY A 286 -21.51 -6.92 -4.04
CA GLY A 286 -22.02 -5.66 -4.56
C GLY A 286 -22.70 -5.80 -5.91
N THR A 287 -22.09 -6.53 -6.85
CA THR A 287 -22.69 -6.79 -8.17
C THR A 287 -23.94 -7.66 -8.08
N LYS A 288 -23.94 -8.68 -7.20
CA LYS A 288 -25.05 -9.63 -7.11
C LYS A 288 -26.26 -9.12 -6.31
N TYR A 289 -26.02 -8.41 -5.22
CA TYR A 289 -27.07 -8.01 -4.27
C TYR A 289 -27.28 -6.48 -4.20
N GLY A 290 -26.47 -5.69 -4.89
CA GLY A 290 -26.55 -4.24 -4.89
C GLY A 290 -25.97 -3.59 -3.62
N SER A 291 -25.93 -2.26 -3.61
CA SER A 291 -25.34 -1.47 -2.51
C SER A 291 -26.12 -1.59 -1.20
N SER A 292 -27.42 -1.85 -1.24
CA SER A 292 -28.27 -2.04 -0.06
C SER A 292 -27.90 -3.29 0.77
N PHE A 293 -27.17 -4.24 0.16
CA PHE A 293 -26.66 -5.40 0.87
C PHE A 293 -25.63 -5.03 1.95
N PHE A 294 -24.89 -3.92 1.78
CA PHE A 294 -23.84 -3.48 2.69
C PHE A 294 -24.42 -2.69 3.87
N THR A 295 -24.88 -3.43 4.88
CA THR A 295 -25.26 -2.93 6.20
C THR A 295 -24.06 -3.05 7.16
N PRO A 296 -24.08 -2.38 8.33
CA PRO A 296 -23.02 -2.55 9.33
C PRO A 296 -22.78 -4.01 9.73
N VAL A 297 -23.85 -4.83 9.77
CA VAL A 297 -23.76 -6.25 10.11
C VAL A 297 -23.08 -7.03 8.98
N THR A 298 -23.52 -6.87 7.73
CA THR A 298 -22.94 -7.61 6.60
C THR A 298 -21.50 -7.18 6.31
N LEU A 299 -21.16 -5.91 6.51
CA LEU A 299 -19.78 -5.42 6.43
C LEU A 299 -18.88 -6.00 7.52
N SER A 300 -19.40 -6.14 8.75
CA SER A 300 -18.67 -6.78 9.85
C SER A 300 -18.42 -8.27 9.58
N VAL A 301 -19.44 -8.98 9.09
CA VAL A 301 -19.32 -10.38 8.67
C VAL A 301 -18.32 -10.51 7.51
N LEU A 302 -18.43 -9.65 6.50
CA LEU A 302 -17.52 -9.61 5.36
C LEU A 302 -16.07 -9.43 5.80
N LEU A 303 -15.79 -8.51 6.72
CA LEU A 303 -14.46 -8.31 7.28
C LEU A 303 -13.91 -9.58 7.94
N ILE A 304 -14.71 -10.25 8.78
CA ILE A 304 -14.30 -11.49 9.44
C ILE A 304 -14.00 -12.58 8.40
N VAL A 305 -14.90 -12.77 7.43
CA VAL A 305 -14.74 -13.75 6.35
C VAL A 305 -13.49 -13.45 5.53
N THR A 306 -13.26 -12.19 5.16
CA THR A 306 -12.07 -11.76 4.41
C THR A 306 -10.79 -12.01 5.19
N LEU A 307 -10.74 -11.74 6.49
CA LEU A 307 -9.56 -12.01 7.32
C LEU A 307 -9.26 -13.52 7.40
N ILE A 308 -10.29 -14.34 7.63
CA ILE A 308 -10.15 -15.81 7.70
C ILE A 308 -9.70 -16.37 6.35
N TYR A 309 -10.38 -15.97 5.26
CA TYR A 309 -10.04 -16.39 3.90
C TYR A 309 -8.60 -16.01 3.55
N SER A 310 -8.21 -14.76 3.79
CA SER A 310 -6.86 -14.26 3.50
C SER A 310 -5.79 -15.00 4.27
N TYR A 311 -6.07 -15.37 5.53
CA TYR A 311 -5.15 -16.14 6.37
C TYR A 311 -4.91 -17.55 5.79
N TYR A 312 -5.96 -18.27 5.43
CA TYR A 312 -5.81 -19.60 4.81
C TYR A 312 -5.21 -19.52 3.41
N TYR A 313 -5.59 -18.51 2.63
CA TYR A 313 -5.03 -18.24 1.31
C TYR A 313 -3.51 -18.02 1.39
N ASP A 314 -3.04 -17.29 2.41
CA ASP A 314 -1.61 -17.09 2.68
C ASP A 314 -0.86 -18.40 2.93
N ILE A 315 -1.45 -19.30 3.74
CA ILE A 315 -0.86 -20.62 4.01
C ILE A 315 -0.70 -21.41 2.70
N VAL A 316 -1.72 -21.41 1.84
CA VAL A 316 -1.68 -22.12 0.54
C VAL A 316 -0.65 -21.48 -0.40
N LEU A 317 -0.68 -20.15 -0.56
CA LEU A 317 0.24 -19.41 -1.41
C LEU A 317 1.70 -19.62 -1.00
N ASN A 318 1.99 -19.63 0.30
CA ASN A 318 3.34 -19.85 0.80
C ASN A 318 3.84 -21.27 0.48
N LYS A 319 2.97 -22.30 0.55
CA LYS A 319 3.32 -23.66 0.13
C LYS A 319 3.65 -23.73 -1.36
N ILE A 320 2.82 -23.11 -2.21
CA ILE A 320 3.03 -23.07 -3.67
C ILE A 320 4.35 -22.34 -3.97
N THR A 321 4.54 -21.16 -3.40
CA THR A 321 5.75 -20.33 -3.63
C THR A 321 7.01 -21.07 -3.16
N ALA A 322 6.96 -21.75 -2.01
CA ALA A 322 8.07 -22.53 -1.49
C ALA A 322 8.49 -23.65 -2.47
N SER A 323 7.52 -24.38 -3.03
CA SER A 323 7.80 -25.45 -4.01
C SER A 323 8.55 -24.92 -5.25
N VAL A 324 8.13 -23.77 -5.79
CA VAL A 324 8.77 -23.14 -6.95
C VAL A 324 10.18 -22.66 -6.60
N THR A 325 10.39 -22.08 -5.42
CA THR A 325 11.71 -21.57 -5.02
C THR A 325 12.71 -22.66 -4.61
N ASN A 326 12.26 -23.77 -4.03
CA ASN A 326 13.14 -24.90 -3.68
C ASN A 326 13.61 -25.68 -4.92
N THR A 327 12.73 -25.84 -5.91
CA THR A 327 13.09 -26.44 -7.22
C THR A 327 14.21 -25.65 -7.93
N GLN A 328 14.41 -24.37 -7.59
CA GLN A 328 15.48 -23.53 -8.13
C GLN A 328 16.80 -23.58 -7.35
N LYS A 329 16.86 -24.28 -6.20
CA LYS A 329 18.11 -24.52 -5.45
C LYS A 329 18.77 -25.86 -5.82
N GLU A 330 18.00 -26.77 -6.42
CA GLU A 330 18.46 -28.10 -6.86
C GLU A 330 18.89 -28.14 -8.34
N LYS A 331 18.85 -26.99 -9.02
CA LYS A 331 19.42 -26.73 -10.34
C LYS A 331 20.45 -25.62 -10.22
#